data_AF-A0A7V5KG83-F1
#
_entry.id   AF-A0A7V5KG83-F1
#
_cell.length_a   1.000
_cell.length_b   1.000
_cell.length_c   1.000
_cell.angle_alpha   90.00
_cell.angle_beta   90.00
_cell.angle_gamma   90.00
#
_symmetry.space_group_name_H-M   'P 1'
#
loop_
_entity.id
_entity.type
_entity.pdbx_description
1 polymer ?
#
loop_
_entity_poly.entity_id
_entity_poly.type
_entity_poly.pdbx_seq_one_letter_code
_entity_poly.pdbx_strand_id
1 'polypeptide(L)'
;MGVFSRKEDPHQRLTSLENRLAVCQQYTKLWHDYFRFFSEELRDRRITEEEEQAFFQMIYVLASNQFRFVELASPHFKEGGGILKVLTDTVSLQYIKQMSDAQYSQLLIEWHTIFIMMNKAIGKLKAEYAAQEAKRAGKKQ
;
A
#
# COMPACT_ATOMS: atom_id res chain seq x y z
N MET A 1 42.33 -11.94 21.24
CA MET A 1 41.60 -10.71 20.87
C MET A 1 40.33 -11.13 20.15
N GLY A 2 39.18 -11.09 20.83
CA GLY A 2 37.90 -11.50 20.25
C GLY A 2 37.34 -10.39 19.37
N VAL A 3 37.07 -10.71 18.11
CA VAL A 3 36.33 -9.85 17.19
C VAL A 3 34.88 -9.82 17.68
N PHE A 4 34.48 -8.73 18.32
CA PHE A 4 33.08 -8.48 18.68
C PHE A 4 32.27 -8.39 17.37
N SER A 5 31.62 -9.50 17.01
CA SER A 5 30.60 -9.49 15.96
C SER A 5 29.47 -8.58 16.43
N ARG A 6 29.38 -7.41 15.80
CA ARG A 6 28.31 -6.42 16.03
C ARG A 6 26.99 -7.12 15.70
N LYS A 7 26.26 -7.60 16.72
CA LYS A 7 24.89 -8.08 16.53
C LYS A 7 24.12 -6.94 15.88
N GLU A 8 23.71 -7.12 14.63
CA GLU A 8 22.87 -6.15 13.93
C GLU A 8 21.60 -5.94 14.75
N ASP A 9 21.35 -4.69 15.12
CA ASP A 9 20.18 -4.30 15.89
C ASP A 9 18.90 -4.68 15.07
N PRO A 10 17.99 -5.50 15.63
CA PRO A 10 16.73 -5.84 14.96
C PRO A 10 15.95 -4.62 14.49
N HIS A 11 16.04 -3.50 15.22
CA HIS A 11 15.39 -2.25 14.86
C HIS A 11 15.97 -1.64 13.59
N GLN A 12 17.29 -1.78 13.34
CA GLN A 12 17.92 -1.30 12.10
C GLN A 12 17.47 -2.06 10.85
N ARG A 13 17.20 -3.37 10.97
CA ARG A 13 16.68 -4.16 9.85
C ARG A 13 15.25 -3.78 9.49
N LEU A 14 14.42 -3.52 10.51
CA LEU A 14 13.01 -3.12 10.35
C LEU A 14 12.84 -1.72 9.73
N THR A 15 13.79 -0.81 9.95
CA THR A 15 13.75 0.54 9.34
C THR A 15 14.68 0.68 8.14
N SER A 16 15.30 -0.41 7.69
CA SER A 16 16.20 -0.39 6.54
C SER A 16 15.45 0.09 5.29
N LEU A 17 16.15 0.78 4.38
CA LEU A 17 15.56 1.25 3.12
C LEU A 17 15.02 0.08 2.28
N GLU A 18 15.69 -1.07 2.32
CA GLU A 18 15.24 -2.31 1.69
C GLU A 18 13.89 -2.78 2.26
N ASN A 19 13.77 -2.88 3.60
CA ASN A 19 12.52 -3.30 4.22
C ASN A 19 11.39 -2.28 3.98
N ARG A 20 11.68 -0.97 4.07
CA ARG A 20 10.72 0.08 3.75
C ARG A 20 10.19 -0.07 2.33
N LEU A 21 11.08 -0.27 1.37
CA LEU A 21 10.71 -0.47 -0.03
C LEU A 21 9.83 -1.72 -0.22
N ALA A 22 10.24 -2.85 0.36
CA ALA A 22 9.50 -4.11 0.28
C ALA A 22 8.08 -3.97 0.85
N VAL A 23 7.94 -3.36 2.04
CA VAL A 23 6.62 -3.14 2.66
C VAL A 23 5.76 -2.20 1.81
N CYS A 24 6.32 -1.10 1.31
CA CYS A 24 5.58 -0.16 0.47
C CYS A 24 5.08 -0.83 -0.83
N GLN A 25 5.93 -1.64 -1.47
CA GLN A 25 5.57 -2.38 -2.67
C GLN A 25 4.48 -3.42 -2.40
N GLN A 26 4.59 -4.16 -1.30
CA GLN A 26 3.59 -5.15 -0.91
C GLN A 26 2.23 -4.50 -0.64
N TYR A 27 2.21 -3.39 0.12
CA TYR A 27 0.97 -2.68 0.41
C TYR A 27 0.34 -2.09 -0.86
N THR A 28 1.15 -1.50 -1.74
CA THR A 28 0.68 -0.95 -3.02
C THR A 28 0.11 -2.04 -3.94
N LYS A 29 0.67 -3.26 -3.88
CA LYS A 29 0.10 -4.42 -4.57
C LYS A 29 -1.26 -4.81 -4.00
N LEU A 30 -1.40 -4.86 -2.67
CA LEU A 30 -2.71 -5.12 -2.03
C LEU A 30 -3.74 -4.06 -2.43
N TRP A 31 -3.35 -2.79 -2.48
CA TRP A 31 -4.20 -1.68 -2.93
C TRP A 31 -4.67 -1.86 -4.38
N HIS A 32 -3.78 -2.35 -5.25
CA HIS A 32 -4.09 -2.72 -6.62
C HIS A 32 -5.02 -3.94 -6.72
N ASP A 33 -4.74 -5.00 -5.95
CA ASP A 33 -5.55 -6.21 -5.97
C ASP A 33 -6.97 -5.94 -5.42
N TYR A 34 -7.08 -5.03 -4.43
CA TYR A 34 -8.34 -4.51 -3.93
C TYR A 34 -9.21 -3.86 -5.01
N PHE A 35 -8.61 -3.11 -5.93
CA PHE A 35 -9.34 -2.50 -7.04
C PHE A 35 -10.05 -3.52 -7.93
N ARG A 36 -9.47 -4.71 -8.10
CA ARG A 36 -10.02 -5.73 -9.01
C ARG A 36 -11.44 -6.15 -8.64
N PHE A 37 -11.79 -6.09 -7.37
CA PHE A 37 -13.13 -6.43 -6.88
C PHE A 37 -14.24 -5.54 -7.44
N PHE A 38 -13.92 -4.30 -7.77
CA PHE A 38 -14.88 -3.31 -8.25
C PHE A 38 -14.34 -2.55 -9.46
N SER A 39 -13.36 -3.10 -10.18
CA SER A 39 -12.91 -2.53 -11.46
C SER A 39 -13.78 -2.97 -12.63
N GLU A 40 -14.47 -4.11 -12.46
CA GLU A 40 -15.44 -4.65 -13.41
C GLU A 40 -16.84 -4.13 -13.08
N GLU A 41 -17.74 -4.15 -14.06
CA GLU A 41 -19.11 -3.67 -13.86
C GLU A 41 -19.89 -4.58 -12.91
N LEU A 42 -20.25 -4.05 -11.74
CA LEU A 42 -21.00 -4.75 -10.69
C LEU A 42 -22.52 -4.68 -10.87
N ARG A 43 -23.04 -3.75 -11.70
CA ARG A 43 -24.47 -3.42 -11.78
C ARG A 43 -25.36 -4.63 -12.10
N ASP A 44 -24.98 -5.41 -13.09
CA ASP A 44 -25.79 -6.55 -13.54
C ASP A 44 -25.25 -7.90 -13.03
N ARG A 45 -24.12 -7.89 -12.31
CA ARG A 45 -23.48 -9.09 -11.78
C ARG A 45 -24.11 -9.50 -10.45
N ARG A 46 -24.37 -10.80 -10.29
CA ARG A 46 -24.66 -11.38 -8.98
C ARG A 46 -23.37 -11.50 -8.19
N ILE A 47 -23.32 -10.85 -7.03
CA ILE A 47 -22.21 -10.97 -6.07
C ILE A 47 -22.47 -12.21 -5.22
N THR A 48 -21.49 -13.11 -5.12
CA THR A 48 -21.60 -14.29 -4.25
C THR A 48 -21.15 -13.98 -2.82
N GLU A 49 -21.54 -14.83 -1.86
CA GLU A 49 -21.10 -14.69 -0.48
C GLU A 49 -19.58 -14.83 -0.35
N GLU A 50 -18.97 -15.69 -1.15
CA GLU A 50 -17.51 -15.90 -1.17
C GLU A 50 -16.76 -14.67 -1.70
N GLU A 51 -17.30 -14.01 -2.72
CA GLU A 51 -16.73 -12.77 -3.27
C GLU A 51 -16.80 -11.64 -2.25
N GLU A 52 -17.95 -11.48 -1.60
CA GLU A 52 -18.16 -10.50 -0.54
C GLU A 52 -17.23 -10.77 0.65
N GLN A 53 -17.08 -12.03 1.06
CA GLN A 53 -16.17 -12.40 2.12
C GLN A 53 -14.70 -12.15 1.75
N ALA A 54 -14.30 -12.46 0.52
CA ALA A 54 -12.95 -12.18 0.03
C ALA A 54 -12.67 -10.66 0.01
N PHE A 55 -13.67 -9.85 -0.37
CA PHE A 55 -13.58 -8.41 -0.34
C PHE A 55 -13.41 -7.86 1.08
N PHE A 56 -14.20 -8.35 2.04
CA PHE A 56 -14.05 -8.00 3.46
C PHE A 56 -12.66 -8.35 4.01
N GLN A 57 -12.12 -9.53 3.66
CA GLN A 57 -10.77 -9.90 4.06
C GLN A 57 -9.71 -8.95 3.48
N MET A 58 -9.87 -8.53 2.22
CA MET A 58 -8.98 -7.55 1.61
C MET A 58 -9.01 -6.21 2.34
N ILE A 59 -10.20 -5.68 2.66
CA ILE A 59 -10.35 -4.46 3.45
C ILE A 59 -9.68 -4.59 4.81
N TYR A 60 -9.90 -5.70 5.51
CA TYR A 60 -9.32 -5.95 6.82
C TYR A 60 -7.77 -5.95 6.76
N VAL A 61 -7.18 -6.63 5.77
CA VAL A 61 -5.73 -6.64 5.58
C VAL A 61 -5.21 -5.24 5.26
N LEU A 62 -5.87 -4.49 4.38
CA LEU A 62 -5.48 -3.13 4.04
C LEU A 62 -5.54 -2.18 5.23
N ALA A 63 -6.64 -2.22 5.99
CA ALA A 63 -6.82 -1.40 7.19
C ALA A 63 -5.77 -1.74 8.26
N SER A 64 -5.55 -3.03 8.52
CA SER A 64 -4.60 -3.51 9.54
C SER A 64 -3.15 -3.14 9.22
N ASN A 65 -2.80 -3.03 7.93
CA ASN A 65 -1.45 -2.68 7.49
C ASN A 65 -1.27 -1.20 7.14
N GLN A 66 -2.34 -0.39 7.19
CA GLN A 66 -2.32 1.01 6.74
C GLN A 66 -1.30 1.84 7.53
N PHE A 67 -1.32 1.76 8.86
CA PHE A 67 -0.40 2.51 9.71
C PHE A 67 1.05 2.18 9.41
N ARG A 68 1.37 0.88 9.31
CA ARG A 68 2.72 0.41 8.97
C ARG A 68 3.18 0.91 7.61
N PHE A 69 2.29 0.90 6.61
CA PHE A 69 2.60 1.46 5.29
C PHE A 69 2.92 2.95 5.38
N VAL A 70 2.06 3.74 6.01
CA VAL A 70 2.22 5.20 6.10
C VAL A 70 3.51 5.58 6.83
N GLU A 71 3.81 4.93 7.95
CA GLU A 71 5.04 5.18 8.71
C GLU A 71 6.30 4.88 7.91
N LEU A 72 6.32 3.76 7.16
CA LEU A 72 7.51 3.36 6.39
C LEU A 72 7.64 4.12 5.06
N ALA A 73 6.52 4.57 4.49
CA ALA A 73 6.47 5.41 3.30
C ALA A 73 6.75 6.89 3.59
N SER A 74 6.63 7.33 4.85
CA SER A 74 7.11 8.65 5.30
C SER A 74 8.61 8.75 4.97
N PRO A 75 9.12 9.87 4.39
CA PRO A 75 8.56 11.21 4.22
C PRO A 75 7.83 11.46 2.87
N HIS A 76 7.65 10.43 2.05
CA HIS A 76 7.26 10.57 0.65
C HIS A 76 5.77 10.39 0.38
N PHE A 77 5.03 9.92 1.37
CA PHE A 77 3.59 9.72 1.32
C PHE A 77 2.93 10.37 2.54
N LYS A 78 1.98 11.28 2.31
CA LYS A 78 1.27 12.01 3.38
C LYS A 78 -0.23 11.73 3.43
N GLU A 79 -0.78 11.06 2.42
CA GLU A 79 -2.24 10.82 2.33
C GLU A 79 -2.71 9.54 3.01
N GLY A 80 -2.26 9.33 4.25
CA GLY A 80 -2.73 8.22 5.06
C GLY A 80 -4.24 8.24 5.29
N GLY A 81 -4.83 9.43 5.47
CA GLY A 81 -6.26 9.61 5.68
C GLY A 81 -7.12 9.25 4.46
N GLY A 82 -6.62 9.53 3.26
CA GLY A 82 -7.32 9.18 2.01
C GLY A 82 -7.54 7.67 1.86
N ILE A 83 -6.55 6.85 2.26
CA ILE A 83 -6.67 5.39 2.26
C ILE A 83 -7.85 4.95 3.12
N LEU A 84 -7.91 5.43 4.37
CA LEU A 84 -8.97 5.05 5.30
C LEU A 84 -10.34 5.51 4.81
N LYS A 85 -10.43 6.73 4.25
CA LYS A 85 -11.66 7.24 3.65
C LYS A 85 -12.19 6.30 2.56
N VAL A 86 -11.34 5.92 1.61
CA VAL A 86 -11.75 5.00 0.54
C VAL A 86 -12.22 3.67 1.12
N LEU A 87 -11.50 3.09 2.09
CA LEU A 87 -11.91 1.83 2.73
C LEU A 87 -13.25 1.94 3.49
N THR A 88 -13.53 3.09 4.11
CA THR A 88 -14.81 3.34 4.79
C THR A 88 -15.96 3.61 3.81
N ASP A 89 -15.66 4.15 2.64
CA ASP A 89 -16.67 4.43 1.60
C ASP A 89 -17.06 3.16 0.82
N THR A 90 -16.39 2.03 1.06
CA THR A 90 -16.54 0.78 0.31
C THR A 90 -16.75 -0.40 1.24
N VAL A 91 -17.71 -0.29 2.16
CA VAL A 91 -17.91 -1.31 3.21
C VAL A 91 -18.29 -2.69 2.69
N SER A 92 -18.87 -2.81 1.48
CA SER A 92 -19.23 -4.09 0.86
C SER A 92 -19.31 -3.94 -0.67
N LEU A 93 -19.17 -5.04 -1.42
CA LEU A 93 -19.39 -5.04 -2.87
C LEU A 93 -20.85 -4.69 -3.18
N GLN A 94 -21.77 -5.19 -2.37
CA GLN A 94 -23.19 -4.86 -2.49
C GLN A 94 -23.47 -3.36 -2.29
N TYR A 95 -22.73 -2.69 -1.41
CA TYR A 95 -22.81 -1.24 -1.22
C TYR A 95 -22.26 -0.49 -2.44
N ILE A 96 -21.08 -0.89 -2.94
CA ILE A 96 -20.49 -0.30 -4.15
C ILE A 96 -21.43 -0.45 -5.34
N LYS A 97 -22.05 -1.62 -5.51
CA LYS A 97 -23.03 -1.89 -6.57
C LYS A 97 -24.24 -0.95 -6.56
N GLN A 98 -24.62 -0.44 -5.38
CA GLN A 98 -25.76 0.47 -5.21
C GLN A 98 -25.39 1.95 -5.32
N MET A 99 -24.10 2.28 -5.50
CA MET A 99 -23.65 3.65 -5.69
C MET A 99 -24.24 4.24 -6.98
N SER A 100 -24.57 5.53 -6.93
CA SER A 100 -24.82 6.30 -8.16
C SER A 100 -23.54 6.38 -9.01
N ASP A 101 -23.71 6.61 -10.32
CA ASP A 101 -22.57 6.80 -11.23
C ASP A 101 -21.59 7.88 -10.75
N ALA A 102 -22.10 8.94 -10.13
CA ALA A 102 -21.28 10.01 -9.57
C ALA A 102 -20.45 9.54 -8.37
N GLN A 103 -21.06 8.82 -7.42
CA GLN A 103 -20.35 8.27 -6.26
C GLN A 103 -19.30 7.24 -6.67
N TYR A 104 -19.66 6.35 -7.59
CA TYR A 104 -18.73 5.35 -8.11
C TYR A 104 -17.56 6.00 -8.86
N SER A 105 -17.83 6.97 -9.73
CA SER A 105 -16.77 7.73 -10.43
C SER A 105 -15.85 8.45 -9.45
N GLN A 106 -16.40 9.04 -8.39
CA GLN A 106 -15.60 9.70 -7.34
C GLN A 106 -14.72 8.68 -6.59
N LEU A 107 -15.26 7.52 -6.23
CA LEU A 107 -14.50 6.42 -5.63
C LEU A 107 -13.31 6.01 -6.51
N LEU A 108 -13.53 5.86 -7.83
CA LEU A 108 -12.47 5.51 -8.77
C LEU A 108 -11.37 6.59 -8.79
N ILE A 109 -11.74 7.87 -8.83
CA ILE A 109 -10.79 8.99 -8.84
C ILE A 109 -9.95 8.98 -7.56
N GLU A 110 -10.58 8.82 -6.40
CA GLU A 110 -9.88 8.80 -5.11
C GLU A 110 -8.91 7.62 -5.01
N TRP A 111 -9.36 6.42 -5.38
CA TRP A 111 -8.53 5.23 -5.40
C TRP A 111 -7.31 5.40 -6.32
N HIS A 112 -7.52 5.91 -7.54
CA HIS A 112 -6.44 6.13 -8.52
C HIS A 112 -5.44 7.19 -8.03
N THR A 113 -5.95 8.27 -7.43
CA THR A 113 -5.13 9.36 -6.90
C THR A 113 -4.18 8.84 -5.81
N ILE A 114 -4.70 8.03 -4.89
CA ILE A 114 -3.89 7.36 -3.85
C ILE A 114 -2.85 6.43 -4.48
N PHE A 115 -3.24 5.61 -5.45
CA PHE A 115 -2.33 4.68 -6.12
C PHE A 115 -1.16 5.40 -6.82
N ILE A 116 -1.43 6.53 -7.47
CA ILE A 116 -0.39 7.37 -8.08
C ILE A 116 0.57 7.89 -7.00
N MET A 117 0.06 8.35 -5.86
CA MET A 117 0.88 8.84 -4.75
C MET A 117 1.75 7.74 -4.14
N MET A 118 1.21 6.52 -3.97
CA MET A 118 1.97 5.36 -3.50
C MET A 118 3.14 5.04 -4.45
N ASN A 119 2.88 4.98 -5.75
CA ASN A 119 3.92 4.72 -6.75
C ASN A 119 4.99 5.83 -6.79
N LYS A 120 4.60 7.09 -6.65
CA LYS A 120 5.55 8.21 -6.51
C LYS A 120 6.43 8.04 -5.27
N ALA A 121 5.87 7.64 -4.14
CA ALA A 121 6.62 7.39 -2.91
C ALA A 121 7.61 6.23 -3.07
N ILE A 122 7.18 5.12 -3.68
CA ILE A 122 8.05 3.99 -4.03
C ILE A 122 9.19 4.43 -4.95
N GLY A 123 8.91 5.25 -5.97
CA GLY A 123 9.93 5.77 -6.88
C GLY A 123 11.03 6.54 -6.14
N LYS A 124 10.65 7.40 -5.19
CA LYS A 124 11.61 8.14 -4.36
C LYS A 124 12.42 7.22 -3.44
N LEU A 125 11.77 6.24 -2.80
CA LEU A 125 12.47 5.24 -1.97
C LEU A 125 13.48 4.41 -2.78
N LYS A 126 13.14 4.02 -4.02
CA LYS A 126 14.08 3.33 -4.92
C LYS A 126 15.30 4.19 -5.24
N ALA A 127 15.11 5.48 -5.51
CA ALA A 127 16.21 6.40 -5.78
C ALA A 127 17.14 6.55 -4.56
N GLU A 128 16.57 6.66 -3.36
CA GLU A 128 17.33 6.71 -2.10
C GLU A 128 18.12 5.43 -1.86
N TYR A 129 17.49 4.27 -2.08
CA TYR A 129 18.15 2.97 -1.95
C TYR A 129 19.34 2.84 -2.92
N ALA A 130 19.15 3.19 -4.20
CA ALA A 130 20.22 3.16 -5.19
C ALA A 130 21.39 4.10 -4.81
N ALA A 131 21.10 5.31 -4.32
CA ALA A 131 22.12 6.25 -3.87
C ALA A 131 22.88 5.76 -2.63
N GLN A 132 22.21 5.04 -1.72
CA GLN A 132 22.85 4.43 -0.55
C GLN A 132 23.83 3.31 -0.95
N GLU A 133 23.42 2.44 -1.88
CA GLU A 133 24.26 1.35 -2.37
C GLU A 133 25.49 1.86 -3.14
N ALA A 134 25.33 2.88 -3.98
CA ALA A 134 26.46 3.51 -4.67
C ALA A 134 27.51 4.08 -3.69
N LYS A 135 27.06 4.73 -2.60
CA LYS A 135 27.96 5.24 -1.54
C LYS A 135 28.68 4.12 -0.78
N ARG A 136 28.03 2.97 -0.59
CA ARG A 136 28.64 1.80 0.07
C ARG A 136 29.70 1.14 -0.82
N ALA A 137 29.46 1.09 -2.13
CA ALA A 137 30.43 0.58 -3.10
C ALA A 137 31.68 1.47 -3.21
N GLY A 138 31.51 2.79 -3.25
CA GLY A 138 32.63 3.74 -3.34
C GLY A 138 33.51 3.87 -2.09
N LYS A 139 33.04 3.42 -0.92
CA LYS A 139 33.84 3.40 0.33
C LYS A 139 34.72 2.16 0.51
N LYS A 140 34.62 1.17 -0.40
CA LYS A 140 35.41 -0.07 -0.37
C LYS A 140 36.65 -0.03 -1.27
N GLN A 141 36.90 1.10 -1.95
CA GLN A 141 38.15 1.42 -2.65
C GLN A 141 38.99 2.35 -1.78
#